data_AF-A0A969HJH6-F1
#
_entry.id   AF-A0A969HJH6-F1
#
_cell.length_a   1.000
_cell.length_b   1.000
_cell.length_c   1.000
_cell.angle_alpha   90.00
_cell.angle_beta   90.00
_cell.angle_gamma   90.00
#
_symmetry.space_group_name_H-M   'P 1'
#
loop_
_entity.id
_entity.type
_entity.pdbx_description
1 polymer ?
#
loop_
_entity_poly.entity_id
_entity_poly.type
_entity_poly.pdbx_seq_one_letter_code
_entity_poly.pdbx_strand_id
1 'polypeptide(L)'
;MRPWIKWLLPSGIMALLILIDGLIPAMVFFHPLKWILLIFFLFLSYLSKQITKIGFQEEQRKFPNYFFLSIILRMVFGIFFILICILLKISNPLLFLLNFIMFYFFHIVFEIYYLLGNLRANSKQSSGK
;
A
#
# COMPACT_ATOMS: atom_id res chain seq x y z
N MET A 1 -8.73 20.82 -3.56
CA MET A 1 -8.26 19.62 -4.30
C MET A 1 -8.86 18.37 -3.66
N ARG A 2 -9.66 17.58 -4.42
CA ARG A 2 -10.37 16.39 -3.92
C ARG A 2 -9.41 15.39 -3.26
N PRO A 3 -9.65 14.95 -2.01
CA PRO A 3 -8.73 14.07 -1.25
C PRO A 3 -8.57 12.67 -1.85
N TRP A 4 -9.43 12.29 -2.80
CA TRP A 4 -9.51 10.96 -3.41
C TRP A 4 -8.40 10.65 -4.43
N ILE A 5 -7.77 11.68 -5.04
CA ILE A 5 -6.73 11.50 -6.07
C ILE A 5 -5.35 11.21 -5.48
N LYS A 6 -5.10 11.65 -4.24
CA LYS A 6 -3.79 11.47 -3.60
C LYS A 6 -3.46 10.01 -3.28
N TRP A 7 -4.48 9.16 -3.21
CA TRP A 7 -4.35 7.72 -2.94
C TRP A 7 -4.05 6.86 -4.17
N LEU A 8 -4.21 7.40 -5.38
CA LEU A 8 -3.87 6.73 -6.64
C LEU A 8 -2.42 7.03 -7.11
N LEU A 9 -1.76 8.01 -6.50
CA LEU A 9 -0.37 8.36 -6.81
C LEU A 9 0.63 7.21 -6.57
N PRO A 10 0.59 6.47 -5.43
CA PRO A 10 1.52 5.36 -5.23
C PRO A 10 1.34 4.24 -6.24
N SER A 11 0.09 3.88 -6.57
CA SER A 11 -0.20 2.83 -7.56
C SER A 11 0.16 3.26 -8.99
N GLY A 12 0.04 4.55 -9.32
CA GLY A 12 0.49 5.08 -10.60
C GLY A 12 2.01 5.05 -10.79
N ILE A 13 2.79 5.41 -9.76
CA ILE A 13 4.26 5.35 -9.80
C ILE A 13 4.74 3.90 -9.93
N MET A 14 4.09 2.97 -9.22
CA MET A 14 4.37 1.54 -9.31
C MET A 14 4.05 0.96 -10.69
N ALA A 15 2.94 1.37 -11.31
CA ALA A 15 2.63 0.99 -12.68
C ALA A 15 3.66 1.53 -13.68
N LEU A 16 4.16 2.75 -13.46
CA LEU A 16 5.21 3.36 -14.29
C LEU A 16 6.54 2.58 -14.20
N LEU A 17 6.95 2.17 -12.99
CA LEU A 17 8.16 1.36 -12.78
C LEU A 17 8.07 -0.01 -13.48
N ILE A 18 6.90 -0.65 -13.45
CA ILE A 18 6.67 -1.92 -14.16
C ILE A 18 6.68 -1.73 -15.68
N LEU A 19 6.16 -0.60 -16.18
CA LEU A 19 6.22 -0.24 -17.60
C LEU A 19 7.66 -0.04 -18.09
N ILE A 20 8.51 0.59 -17.26
CA ILE A 20 9.94 0.80 -17.56
C ILE A 20 10.69 -0.54 -17.62
N ASP A 21 10.39 -1.48 -16.72
CA ASP A 21 10.94 -2.84 -16.77
C ASP A 21 10.54 -3.60 -18.06
N GLY A 22 9.32 -3.38 -18.56
CA GLY A 22 8.88 -3.93 -19.84
C GLY A 22 9.62 -3.38 -21.06
N LEU A 23 10.23 -2.20 -20.96
CA LEU A 23 10.97 -1.56 -22.05
C LEU A 23 12.42 -2.04 -22.17
N ILE A 24 12.98 -2.63 -21.11
CA ILE A 24 14.38 -3.07 -21.05
C ILE A 24 14.41 -4.58 -20.73
N PRO A 25 14.22 -5.45 -21.75
CA PRO A 25 14.15 -6.91 -21.55
C PRO A 25 15.48 -7.57 -21.14
N ALA A 26 16.56 -6.80 -21.00
CA ALA A 26 17.92 -7.32 -20.77
C ALA A 26 18.22 -7.70 -19.31
N MET A 27 17.40 -7.29 -18.33
CA MET A 27 17.55 -7.69 -16.93
C MET A 27 16.19 -8.06 -16.33
N VAL A 28 16.05 -9.31 -15.86
CA VAL A 28 14.83 -9.80 -15.21
C VAL A 28 14.77 -9.26 -13.78
N PHE A 29 14.42 -7.98 -13.62
CA PHE A 29 14.29 -7.35 -12.29
C PHE A 29 13.00 -7.77 -11.58
N PHE A 30 11.93 -8.04 -12.34
CA PHE A 30 10.62 -8.34 -11.77
C PHE A 30 10.23 -9.80 -12.00
N HIS A 31 9.68 -10.40 -10.94
CA HIS A 31 9.12 -11.74 -10.99
C HIS A 31 7.93 -11.80 -11.98
N PRO A 32 7.71 -12.90 -12.73
CA PRO A 32 6.60 -13.03 -13.70
C PRO A 32 5.21 -12.76 -13.10
N LEU A 33 5.04 -12.96 -11.79
CA LEU A 33 3.81 -12.63 -11.06
C LEU A 33 3.64 -11.13 -10.71
N LYS A 34 4.41 -10.21 -11.31
CA LYS A 34 4.34 -8.77 -11.06
C LYS A 34 2.92 -8.19 -11.18
N TRP A 35 2.12 -8.70 -12.11
CA TRP A 35 0.71 -8.30 -12.29
C TRP A 35 -0.17 -8.71 -11.11
N ILE A 36 0.00 -9.92 -10.59
CA ILE A 36 -0.74 -10.40 -9.40
C ILE A 36 -0.34 -9.57 -8.19
N LEU A 37 0.95 -9.26 -8.06
CA LEU A 37 1.48 -8.41 -6.99
C LEU A 37 0.86 -7.00 -7.03
N LEU A 38 0.77 -6.39 -8.21
CA LEU A 38 0.09 -5.11 -8.41
C LEU A 38 -1.38 -5.16 -7.97
N ILE A 39 -2.12 -6.17 -8.44
CA ILE A 39 -3.54 -6.33 -8.11
C ILE A 39 -3.72 -6.50 -6.60
N PHE A 40 -2.85 -7.27 -5.95
CA PHE A 40 -2.85 -7.46 -4.51
C PHE A 40 -2.63 -6.13 -3.75
N PHE A 41 -1.63 -5.34 -4.13
CA PHE A 41 -1.38 -4.04 -3.51
C PHE A 41 -2.50 -3.02 -3.79
N LEU A 42 -3.11 -3.06 -4.97
CA LEU A 42 -4.31 -2.27 -5.30
C LEU A 42 -5.50 -2.66 -4.41
N PHE A 43 -5.72 -3.96 -4.21
CA PHE A 43 -6.76 -4.47 -3.32
C PHE A 43 -6.52 -4.02 -1.87
N LEU A 44 -5.30 -4.14 -1.37
CA LEU A 44 -4.93 -3.66 -0.04
C LEU A 44 -5.13 -2.15 0.13
N SER A 45 -4.73 -1.35 -0.87
CA SER A 45 -5.01 0.09 -0.88
C SER A 45 -6.50 0.40 -0.81
N TYR A 46 -7.31 -0.34 -1.58
CA TYR A 46 -8.76 -0.20 -1.57
C TYR A 46 -9.37 -0.58 -0.21
N LEU A 47 -8.91 -1.68 0.40
CA LEU A 47 -9.36 -2.14 1.70
C LEU A 47 -9.04 -1.10 2.79
N SER A 48 -7.80 -0.62 2.83
CA SER A 48 -7.37 0.43 3.76
C SER A 48 -8.19 1.71 3.62
N LYS A 49 -8.56 2.08 2.39
CA LYS A 49 -9.45 3.22 2.11
C LYS A 49 -10.83 3.01 2.72
N GLN A 50 -11.43 1.83 2.57
CA GLN A 50 -12.75 1.55 3.12
C GLN A 50 -12.74 1.59 4.65
N ILE A 51 -11.72 0.98 5.28
CA ILE A 51 -11.55 0.99 6.74
C ILE A 51 -11.38 2.43 7.26
N THR A 52 -10.53 3.21 6.59
CA THR A 52 -10.28 4.61 6.99
C THR A 52 -11.53 5.49 6.79
N LYS A 53 -12.33 5.22 5.74
CA LYS A 53 -13.58 5.94 5.50
C LYS A 53 -14.63 5.64 6.57
N ILE A 54 -14.75 4.38 7.00
CA ILE A 54 -15.62 3.98 8.11
C ILE A 54 -15.18 4.68 9.41
N GLY A 55 -13.87 4.66 9.70
CA GLY A 55 -13.32 5.31 10.89
C GLY A 55 -13.51 6.83 10.94
N PHE A 56 -13.64 7.48 9.79
CA PHE A 56 -13.95 8.92 9.70
C PHE A 56 -15.43 9.24 9.94
N GLN A 57 -16.34 8.30 9.65
CA GLN A 57 -17.79 8.50 9.78
C GLN A 57 -18.31 8.25 11.20
N GLU A 58 -17.69 7.35 11.96
CA GLU A 58 -18.14 7.05 13.32
C GLU A 58 -17.70 8.09 14.37
N GLU A 59 -16.46 8.58 14.35
CA GLU A 59 -15.95 9.62 15.27
C GLU A 59 -14.48 9.97 14.94
N GLN A 60 -14.12 11.24 14.78
CA GLN A 60 -12.72 11.65 14.51
C GLN A 60 -11.71 11.16 15.57
N ARG A 61 -12.17 10.90 16.81
CA ARG A 61 -11.34 10.37 17.90
C ARG A 61 -10.92 8.91 17.68
N LYS A 62 -11.69 8.12 16.92
CA LYS A 62 -11.37 6.71 16.63
C LYS A 62 -10.50 6.53 15.39
N PHE A 63 -10.22 7.61 14.64
CA PHE A 63 -9.40 7.58 13.43
C PHE A 63 -8.05 6.86 13.59
N PRO A 64 -7.26 7.09 14.67
CA PRO A 64 -6.00 6.35 14.86
C PRO A 64 -6.22 4.85 15.01
N ASN A 65 -7.31 4.44 15.68
CA ASN A 65 -7.60 3.03 15.96
C ASN A 65 -7.92 2.25 14.67
N TYR A 66 -8.73 2.85 13.79
CA TYR A 66 -9.02 2.29 12.47
C TYR A 66 -7.80 2.27 11.54
N PHE A 67 -6.89 3.24 11.69
CA PHE A 67 -5.63 3.26 10.96
C PHE A 67 -4.69 2.12 11.40
N PHE A 68 -4.52 1.91 12.71
CA PHE A 68 -3.75 0.77 13.22
C PHE A 68 -4.37 -0.57 12.80
N LEU A 69 -5.70 -0.68 12.81
CA LEU A 69 -6.39 -1.87 12.32
C LEU A 69 -6.07 -2.14 10.83
N SER A 70 -6.05 -1.10 10.00
CA SER A 70 -5.65 -1.19 8.59
C SER A 70 -4.21 -1.68 8.41
N ILE A 71 -3.27 -1.19 9.23
CA ILE A 71 -1.87 -1.65 9.19
C ILE A 71 -1.78 -3.13 9.57
N ILE A 72 -2.45 -3.54 10.66
CA ILE A 72 -2.45 -4.93 11.13
C ILE A 72 -3.03 -5.86 10.06
N LEU A 73 -4.20 -5.52 9.52
CA LEU A 73 -4.82 -6.29 8.43
C LEU A 73 -3.86 -6.41 7.25
N ARG A 74 -3.19 -5.33 6.86
CA ARG A 74 -2.24 -5.36 5.75
C ARG A 74 -1.05 -6.26 6.02
N MET A 75 -0.48 -6.23 7.22
CA MET A 75 0.59 -7.16 7.61
C MET A 75 0.12 -8.62 7.53
N VAL A 76 -1.05 -8.92 8.10
CA VAL A 76 -1.61 -10.27 8.08
C VAL A 76 -1.86 -10.75 6.65
N PHE A 77 -2.54 -9.95 5.82
CA PHE A 77 -2.76 -10.28 4.42
C PHE A 77 -1.46 -10.44 3.63
N GLY A 78 -0.45 -9.60 3.89
CA GLY A 78 0.86 -9.71 3.25
C GLY A 78 1.57 -11.01 3.58
N ILE A 79 1.56 -11.43 4.85
CA ILE A 79 2.13 -12.70 5.30
C ILE A 79 1.38 -13.87 4.67
N PHE A 80 0.05 -13.86 4.69
CA PHE A 80 -0.76 -14.90 4.05
C PHE A 80 -0.48 -15.02 2.55
N PHE A 81 -0.35 -13.89 1.85
CA PHE A 81 -0.07 -13.87 0.43
C PHE A 81 1.30 -14.48 0.11
N ILE A 82 2.35 -14.09 0.85
CA ILE A 82 3.69 -14.69 0.71
C ILE A 82 3.63 -16.20 0.96
N LEU A 83 2.93 -16.63 2.01
CA LEU A 83 2.82 -18.05 2.38
C LEU A 83 2.12 -18.87 1.28
N ILE A 84 0.99 -18.38 0.76
CA ILE A 84 0.26 -19.01 -0.36
C ILE A 84 1.17 -19.13 -1.57
N CYS A 85 1.89 -18.06 -1.90
CA CYS A 85 2.83 -18.04 -3.01
C CYS A 85 3.95 -19.10 -2.82
N ILE A 86 4.55 -19.21 -1.62
CA ILE A 86 5.54 -20.26 -1.34
C ILE A 86 4.94 -21.67 -1.50
N LEU A 87 3.71 -21.90 -1.02
CA LEU A 87 3.01 -23.19 -1.15
C LEU A 87 2.72 -23.55 -2.62
N LEU A 88 2.47 -22.56 -3.47
CA LEU A 88 2.27 -22.73 -4.91
C LEU A 88 3.57 -23.04 -5.69
N LYS A 89 4.72 -23.20 -5.01
CA LYS A 89 6.03 -23.52 -5.61
C LYS A 89 6.38 -22.58 -6.77
N ILE A 90 6.21 -21.28 -6.58
CA ILE A 90 6.67 -20.30 -7.56
C ILE A 90 8.16 -20.45 -7.84
N SER A 91 8.53 -20.30 -9.11
CA SER A 91 9.92 -20.17 -9.53
C SER A 91 10.57 -18.97 -8.82
N ASN A 92 11.80 -19.09 -8.34
CA ASN A 92 12.55 -17.96 -7.75
C ASN A 92 11.82 -17.20 -6.61
N PRO A 93 11.51 -17.88 -5.48
CA PRO A 93 10.81 -17.27 -4.34
C PRO A 93 11.57 -16.08 -3.74
N LEU A 94 12.91 -16.07 -3.81
CA LEU A 94 13.75 -14.94 -3.38
C LEU A 94 13.48 -13.67 -4.19
N LEU A 95 13.38 -13.78 -5.53
CA LEU A 95 13.09 -12.65 -6.40
C LEU A 95 11.68 -12.11 -6.14
N PHE A 96 10.72 -13.00 -5.91
CA PHE A 96 9.36 -12.62 -5.51
C PHE A 96 9.34 -11.88 -4.18
N LEU A 97 10.03 -12.38 -3.16
CA LEU A 97 10.10 -11.76 -1.84
C LEU A 97 10.72 -10.36 -1.91
N LEU A 98 11.81 -10.20 -2.66
CA LEU A 98 12.49 -8.91 -2.81
C LEU A 98 11.59 -7.88 -3.50
N ASN A 99 10.89 -8.30 -4.56
CA ASN A 99 9.85 -7.49 -5.19
C ASN A 99 8.76 -7.13 -4.18
N PHE A 100 8.20 -8.11 -3.46
CA PHE A 100 7.16 -7.86 -2.46
C PHE A 100 7.57 -6.83 -1.41
N ILE A 101 8.78 -6.95 -0.86
CA ILE A 101 9.33 -6.00 0.13
C ILE A 101 9.46 -4.61 -0.48
N MET A 102 9.95 -4.49 -1.71
CA MET A 102 10.09 -3.20 -2.39
C MET A 102 8.74 -2.51 -2.58
N PHE A 103 7.72 -3.24 -3.04
CA PHE A 103 6.35 -2.71 -3.17
C PHE A 103 5.77 -2.32 -1.81
N TYR A 104 6.00 -3.14 -0.78
CA TYR A 104 5.55 -2.89 0.58
C TYR A 104 6.18 -1.62 1.18
N PHE A 105 7.48 -1.40 0.96
CA PHE A 105 8.19 -0.21 1.43
C PHE A 105 7.62 1.06 0.81
N PHE A 106 7.48 1.09 -0.51
CA PHE A 106 6.84 2.22 -1.19
C PHE A 106 5.45 2.50 -0.63
N HIS A 107 4.66 1.44 -0.45
CA HIS A 107 3.31 1.59 0.07
C HIS A 107 3.27 2.20 1.48
N ILE A 108 4.13 1.73 2.39
CA ILE A 108 4.26 2.26 3.76
C ILE A 108 4.69 3.73 3.74
N VAL A 109 5.69 4.08 2.94
CA VAL A 109 6.21 5.46 2.89
C VAL A 109 5.09 6.42 2.52
N PHE A 110 4.32 6.12 1.48
CA PHE A 110 3.17 6.93 1.08
C PHE A 110 2.09 7.03 2.17
N GLU A 111 1.83 5.94 2.89
CA GLU A 111 0.83 5.89 3.95
C GLU A 111 1.24 6.72 5.18
N ILE A 112 2.53 6.67 5.58
CA ILE A 112 3.09 7.49 6.66
C ILE A 112 3.04 8.97 6.29
N TYR A 113 3.46 9.35 5.07
CA TYR A 113 3.38 10.75 4.62
C TYR A 113 1.95 11.29 4.63
N TYR A 114 0.98 10.46 4.25
CA TYR A 114 -0.44 10.83 4.31
C TYR A 114 -0.91 11.04 5.76
N LEU A 115 -0.58 10.11 6.65
CA LEU A 115 -0.93 10.20 8.06
C LEU A 115 -0.37 11.48 8.69
N LEU A 116 0.93 11.75 8.50
CA LEU A 116 1.58 12.95 9.02
C LEU A 116 0.94 14.22 8.46
N GLY A 117 0.58 14.23 7.18
CA GLY A 117 -0.13 15.36 6.56
C GLY A 117 -1.50 15.63 7.20
N ASN A 118 -2.27 14.56 7.47
CA ASN A 118 -3.62 14.69 8.04
C ASN A 118 -3.58 15.06 9.54
N LEU A 119 -2.63 14.49 10.30
CA LEU A 119 -2.40 14.85 11.71
C LEU A 119 -1.93 16.30 11.87
N ARG A 120 -1.04 16.78 10.98
CA ARG A 120 -0.54 18.16 10.99
C ARG A 120 -1.60 19.20 10.64
N ALA A 121 -2.60 18.82 9.83
CA ALA A 121 -3.73 19.68 9.51
C ALA A 121 -4.68 19.84 10.72
N ASN A 122 -4.99 18.73 11.40
CA ASN A 122 -5.85 18.74 12.59
C ASN A 122 -5.22 19.43 13.81
N SER A 123 -3.89 19.33 14.00
CA SER A 123 -3.22 20.01 15.11
C SER A 123 -3.24 21.53 15.00
N LYS A 124 -3.16 22.08 13.77
CA LYS A 124 -3.30 23.53 13.54
C LYS A 124 -4.71 24.05 13.81
N GLN A 125 -5.75 23.22 13.61
CA GLN A 125 -7.14 23.63 13.84
C GLN A 125 -7.51 23.66 15.33
N SER A 126 -6.81 22.89 16.18
CA SER A 126 -7.05 22.84 17.63
C SER A 126 -6.34 23.96 18.42
N SER A 127 -5.34 24.63 17.83
CA SER A 127 -4.57 25.70 18.51
C SER A 127 -5.04 27.12 18.17
N GLY A 128 -6.09 27.24 17.35
CA GLY A 128 -6.70 28.51 16.93
C GLY A 128 -8.06 28.79 17.59
N LYS A 129 -8.34 28.18 18.75
CA LYS A 129 -9.43 28.54 19.64
C LYS A 129 -8.86 29.05 20.95
#